data_AF-A0A5S3PNE7-F1
#
_entry.id   AF-A0A5S3PNE7-F1
#
_cell.length_a   1.000
_cell.length_b   1.000
_cell.length_c   1.000
_cell.angle_alpha   90.00
_cell.angle_beta   90.00
_cell.angle_gamma   90.00
#
_symmetry.space_group_name_H-M   'P 1'
#
loop_
_entity.id
_entity.type
_entity.pdbx_description
1 polymer ?
#
loop_
_entity_poly.entity_id
_entity_poly.type
_entity_poly.pdbx_seq_one_letter_code
_entity_poly.pdbx_strand_id
1 'polypeptide(L)'
;MTITELNPKGNFDAWDASKLKEIKKGKFSETIGEVLYESAELNLWQIELQPFERLPFRIHRNNYSCVSLSDGLALSRNVNGQIILIRLQKGKHFYKECSEIEMITDFENVGEDSLKIAIVEEIVEVKPKAKNKF
;
A
#
# COMPACT_ATOMS: atom_id res chain seq x y z
N MET A 1 2.71 -11.54 9.90
CA MET A 1 3.64 -10.41 9.70
C MET A 1 3.72 -9.63 10.99
N THR A 2 4.80 -8.88 11.16
CA THR A 2 4.99 -7.98 12.30
C THR A 2 5.18 -6.57 11.75
N ILE A 3 4.48 -5.60 12.34
CA ILE A 3 4.56 -4.19 11.97
C ILE A 3 5.22 -3.45 13.14
N THR A 4 6.16 -2.57 12.81
CA THR A 4 6.83 -1.69 13.78
C THR A 4 6.73 -0.27 13.25
N GLU A 5 6.13 0.64 14.03
CA GLU A 5 6.13 2.05 13.69
C GLU A 5 7.52 2.64 13.90
N LEU A 6 8.06 3.27 12.86
CA LEU A 6 9.35 3.96 12.92
C LEU A 6 9.18 5.48 13.04
N ASN A 7 8.08 6.01 12.50
CA ASN A 7 7.76 7.43 12.54
C ASN A 7 6.24 7.62 12.65
N PRO A 8 5.75 8.44 13.61
CA PRO A 8 4.32 8.63 13.82
C PRO A 8 3.68 9.51 12.73
N LYS A 9 2.35 9.44 12.63
CA LYS A 9 1.54 10.33 11.79
C LYS A 9 1.81 11.81 12.15
N GLY A 10 1.87 12.66 11.14
CA GLY A 10 2.10 14.10 11.27
C GLY A 10 3.56 14.51 11.38
N ASN A 11 4.50 13.56 11.55
CA ASN A 11 5.92 13.88 11.61
C ASN A 11 6.58 13.75 10.23
N PHE A 12 7.22 14.84 9.76
CA PHE A 12 7.93 14.88 8.47
C PHE A 12 9.43 15.21 8.61
N ASP A 13 9.95 15.34 9.83
CA ASP A 13 11.30 15.86 10.07
C ASP A 13 12.39 14.96 9.46
N ALA A 14 12.17 13.65 9.46
CA ALA A 14 13.10 12.64 8.94
C ALA A 14 12.85 12.25 7.47
N TRP A 15 11.97 12.97 6.75
CA TRP A 15 11.59 12.61 5.39
C TRP A 15 12.57 13.12 4.34
N ASP A 16 12.95 12.23 3.42
CA ASP A 16 13.78 12.61 2.28
C ASP A 16 13.04 13.56 1.32
N ALA A 17 13.75 14.59 0.86
CA ALA A 17 13.20 15.67 0.06
C ALA A 17 12.57 15.18 -1.25
N SER A 18 13.08 14.10 -1.84
CA SER A 18 12.50 13.55 -3.08
C SER A 18 11.11 12.95 -2.86
N LYS A 19 10.87 12.31 -1.70
CA LYS A 19 9.56 11.73 -1.32
C LYS A 19 8.56 12.86 -1.06
N LEU A 20 8.97 13.90 -0.34
CA LEU A 20 8.13 15.09 -0.12
C LEU A 20 7.76 15.78 -1.44
N LYS A 21 8.70 15.86 -2.40
CA LYS A 21 8.42 16.39 -3.74
C LYS A 21 7.44 15.52 -4.51
N GLU A 22 7.54 14.20 -4.39
CA GLU A 22 6.60 13.24 -4.98
C GLU A 22 5.18 13.44 -4.43
N ILE A 23 5.05 13.53 -3.10
CA ILE A 23 3.77 13.80 -2.42
C ILE A 23 3.18 15.14 -2.88
N LYS A 24 3.99 16.20 -2.93
CA LYS A 24 3.54 17.53 -3.37
C LYS A 24 3.05 17.57 -4.82
N LYS A 25 3.53 16.68 -5.69
CA LYS A 25 3.01 16.57 -7.07
C LYS A 25 1.58 16.05 -7.10
N GLY A 26 1.15 15.28 -6.10
CA GLY A 26 -0.23 14.79 -5.96
C GLY A 26 -0.69 13.84 -7.07
N LYS A 27 0.24 13.23 -7.82
CA LYS A 27 -0.06 12.31 -8.91
C LYS A 27 0.26 10.88 -8.48
N PHE A 28 -0.72 10.21 -7.88
CA PHE A 28 -0.59 8.85 -7.37
C PHE A 28 -1.24 7.86 -8.33
N SER A 29 -0.56 6.74 -8.56
CA SER A 29 -1.09 5.65 -9.39
C SER A 29 -2.16 4.88 -8.63
N GLU A 30 -3.22 4.46 -9.32
CA GLU A 30 -4.20 3.48 -8.80
C GLU A 30 -3.80 2.04 -9.15
N THR A 31 -2.83 1.86 -10.06
CA THR A 31 -2.22 0.56 -10.34
C THR A 31 -1.37 0.16 -9.14
N ILE A 32 -1.75 -0.93 -8.48
CA ILE A 32 -1.11 -1.41 -7.26
C ILE A 32 0.16 -2.21 -7.54
N GLY A 33 0.13 -3.03 -8.59
CA GLY A 33 1.23 -3.89 -9.01
C GLY A 33 0.99 -4.43 -10.42
N GLU A 34 1.62 -5.55 -10.74
CA GLU A 34 1.31 -6.33 -11.93
C GLU A 34 -0.09 -6.95 -11.83
N VAL A 35 -0.90 -6.80 -12.87
CA VAL A 35 -2.23 -7.43 -12.95
C VAL A 35 -2.08 -8.92 -13.20
N LEU A 36 -2.64 -9.76 -12.32
CA LEU A 36 -2.77 -11.19 -12.57
C LEU A 36 -4.18 -11.60 -13.00
N TYR A 37 -5.20 -10.88 -12.52
CA TYR A 37 -6.61 -11.11 -12.89
C TYR A 37 -7.44 -9.85 -12.57
N GLU A 38 -8.41 -9.55 -13.43
CA GLU A 38 -9.37 -8.45 -13.23
C GLU A 38 -10.77 -8.94 -13.57
N SER A 39 -11.75 -8.53 -12.76
CA SER A 39 -13.17 -8.72 -13.02
C SER A 39 -13.97 -7.49 -12.57
N ALA A 40 -15.30 -7.56 -12.68
CA ALA A 40 -16.18 -6.53 -12.14
C ALA A 40 -16.22 -6.51 -10.60
N GLU A 41 -15.80 -7.60 -9.94
CA GLU A 41 -15.96 -7.80 -8.50
C GLU A 41 -14.64 -7.71 -7.74
N LEU A 42 -13.53 -8.06 -8.39
CA LEU A 42 -12.21 -8.05 -7.75
C LEU A 42 -11.08 -7.86 -8.75
N ASN A 43 -9.97 -7.32 -8.24
CA ASN A 43 -8.67 -7.32 -8.92
C ASN A 43 -7.66 -8.12 -8.10
N LEU A 44 -6.87 -8.95 -8.79
CA LEU A 44 -5.72 -9.64 -8.22
C LEU A 44 -4.44 -9.04 -8.78
N TRP A 45 -3.64 -8.49 -7.88
CA TRP A 45 -2.35 -7.90 -8.16
C TRP A 45 -1.21 -8.74 -7.60
N GLN A 46 -0.05 -8.63 -8.23
CA GLN A 46 1.22 -9.09 -7.71
C GLN A 46 2.20 -7.93 -7.62
N ILE A 47 2.91 -7.85 -6.50
CA ILE A 47 4.07 -6.97 -6.37
C ILE A 47 5.28 -7.86 -6.17
N GLU A 48 6.29 -7.64 -7.01
CA GLU A 48 7.62 -8.23 -6.89
C GLU A 48 8.65 -7.11 -6.90
N LEU A 49 9.51 -7.08 -5.88
CA LEU A 49 10.55 -6.07 -5.71
C LEU A 49 11.89 -6.76 -5.45
N GLN A 50 12.88 -6.46 -6.26
CA GLN A 50 14.27 -6.83 -5.99
C GLN A 50 14.78 -6.09 -4.74
N PRO A 51 15.92 -6.52 -4.17
CA PRO A 51 16.52 -5.80 -3.05
C PRO A 51 16.66 -4.32 -3.34
N PHE A 52 16.20 -3.49 -2.40
CA PHE A 52 16.24 -2.02 -2.48
C PHE A 52 15.36 -1.37 -3.57
N GLU A 53 14.50 -2.16 -4.23
CA GLU A 53 13.49 -1.61 -5.14
C GLU A 53 12.30 -1.03 -4.38
N ARG A 54 11.73 0.01 -4.98
CA ARG A 54 10.61 0.77 -4.44
C ARG A 54 9.52 0.96 -5.48
N LEU A 55 8.28 0.69 -5.07
CA LEU A 55 7.10 1.26 -5.72
C LEU A 55 6.86 2.69 -5.23
N PRO A 56 6.58 3.65 -6.13
CA PRO A 56 6.22 5.01 -5.78
C PRO A 56 4.91 5.08 -4.98
N PHE A 57 4.57 6.27 -4.48
CA PHE A 57 3.30 6.52 -3.81
C PHE A 57 2.13 6.17 -4.73
N ARG A 58 1.28 5.29 -4.23
CA ARG A 58 0.08 4.77 -4.91
C ARG A 58 -1.10 4.81 -3.97
N ILE A 59 -2.30 4.85 -4.55
CA ILE A 59 -3.55 4.95 -3.80
C ILE A 59 -4.30 3.62 -3.88
N HIS A 60 -4.63 3.06 -2.72
CA HIS A 60 -5.65 2.02 -2.63
C HIS A 60 -7.03 2.68 -2.45
N ARG A 61 -7.96 2.39 -3.36
CA ARG A 61 -9.35 2.89 -3.26
C ARG A 61 -10.32 1.87 -2.68
N ASN A 62 -9.96 0.60 -2.80
CA ASN A 62 -10.81 -0.54 -2.49
C ASN A 62 -10.27 -1.30 -1.31
N ASN A 63 -11.15 -1.85 -0.48
CA ASN A 63 -10.74 -2.76 0.58
C ASN A 63 -9.92 -3.89 -0.02
N TYR A 64 -8.89 -4.34 0.69
CA TYR A 64 -8.00 -5.35 0.14
C TYR A 64 -7.48 -6.32 1.17
N SER A 65 -7.22 -7.54 0.70
CA SER A 65 -6.41 -8.52 1.41
C SER A 65 -5.03 -8.58 0.78
N CYS A 66 -3.99 -8.67 1.59
CA CYS A 66 -2.62 -8.84 1.12
C CYS A 66 -2.04 -10.10 1.74
N VAL A 67 -1.40 -10.94 0.91
CA VAL A 67 -0.71 -12.16 1.32
C VAL A 67 0.78 -12.08 0.96
N SER A 68 1.63 -12.44 1.91
CA SER A 68 3.07 -12.54 1.70
C SER A 68 3.40 -13.86 1.00
N LEU A 69 4.00 -13.79 -0.19
CA LEU A 69 4.45 -14.96 -0.94
C LEU A 69 5.93 -15.31 -0.66
N SER A 70 6.61 -14.44 0.07
CA SER A 70 8.01 -14.52 0.49
C SER A 70 8.17 -14.02 1.93
N ASP A 71 9.28 -14.40 2.56
CA ASP A 71 9.77 -13.71 3.74
C ASP A 71 10.50 -12.43 3.29
N GLY A 72 10.56 -11.41 4.13
CA GLY A 72 11.28 -10.19 3.76
C GLY A 72 11.04 -9.02 4.70
N LEU A 73 11.70 -7.91 4.39
CA LEU A 73 11.60 -6.68 5.15
C LEU A 73 11.23 -5.53 4.21
N ALA A 74 10.15 -4.83 4.54
CA ALA A 74 9.67 -3.70 3.75
C ALA A 74 9.49 -2.46 4.59
N LEU A 75 9.70 -1.30 3.96
CA LEU A 75 9.21 -0.02 4.45
C LEU A 75 7.94 0.37 3.70
N SER A 76 6.96 0.89 4.45
CA SER A 76 5.84 1.62 3.88
C SER A 76 5.78 3.00 4.51
N ARG A 77 5.73 4.01 3.67
CA ARG A 77 5.57 5.40 4.06
C ARG A 77 4.20 5.86 3.60
N ASN A 78 3.50 6.58 4.46
CA ASN A 78 2.20 7.15 4.17
C ASN A 78 2.32 8.66 4.00
N VAL A 79 1.53 9.24 3.10
CA VAL A 79 1.53 10.70 2.86
C VAL A 79 1.17 11.53 4.10
N ASN A 80 0.58 10.92 5.12
CA ASN A 80 0.34 11.54 6.42
C ASN A 80 1.59 11.62 7.33
N GLY A 81 2.77 11.23 6.84
CA GLY A 81 4.04 11.26 7.58
C GLY A 81 4.40 9.95 8.26
N GLN A 82 3.46 9.02 8.45
CA GLN A 82 3.75 7.75 9.11
C GLN A 82 4.75 6.91 8.30
N ILE A 83 5.68 6.26 8.99
CA ILE A 83 6.59 5.26 8.41
C ILE A 83 6.51 4.01 9.25
N ILE A 84 6.25 2.88 8.60
CA ILE A 84 6.22 1.57 9.23
C ILE A 84 7.24 0.62 8.58
N LEU A 85 7.86 -0.20 9.41
CA LEU A 85 8.63 -1.36 9.02
C LEU A 85 7.75 -2.60 9.09
N ILE A 86 7.75 -3.38 8.02
CA ILE A 86 6.93 -4.57 7.88
C ILE A 86 7.86 -5.76 7.72
N ARG A 87 7.86 -6.66 8.70
CA ARG A 87 8.49 -7.97 8.57
C ARG A 87 7.46 -8.94 7.98
N LEU A 88 7.63 -9.22 6.70
CA LEU A 88 6.82 -10.18 5.97
C LEU A 88 7.28 -11.59 6.33
N GLN A 89 6.29 -12.47 6.43
CA GLN A 89 6.53 -13.88 6.64
C GLN A 89 5.64 -14.65 5.67
N LYS A 90 6.23 -15.54 4.88
CA LYS A 90 5.55 -16.29 3.83
C LYS A 90 4.28 -16.97 4.36
N GLY A 91 3.20 -16.84 3.60
CA GLY A 91 1.88 -17.39 3.92
C GLY A 91 1.07 -16.56 4.93
N LYS A 92 1.64 -15.51 5.55
CA LYS A 92 0.86 -14.58 6.38
C LYS A 92 0.07 -13.62 5.50
N HIS A 93 -1.11 -13.25 5.98
CA HIS A 93 -1.99 -12.31 5.30
C HIS A 93 -2.61 -11.31 6.29
N PHE A 94 -3.16 -10.23 5.76
CA PHE A 94 -4.00 -9.29 6.49
C PHE A 94 -5.07 -8.71 5.56
N TYR A 95 -6.09 -8.13 6.18
CA TYR A 95 -7.13 -7.36 5.52
C TYR A 95 -7.03 -5.90 5.93
N LYS A 96 -7.32 -4.99 5.01
CA LYS A 96 -7.33 -3.55 5.25
C LYS A 96 -8.57 -2.93 4.62
N GLU A 97 -9.36 -2.24 5.45
CA GLU A 97 -10.43 -1.36 5.00
C GLU A 97 -9.86 -0.01 4.56
N CYS A 98 -10.27 0.45 3.38
CA CYS A 98 -9.84 1.71 2.80
C CYS A 98 -10.65 2.90 3.36
N SER A 99 -9.96 3.98 3.71
CA SER A 99 -10.55 5.30 3.96
C SER A 99 -9.75 6.38 3.24
N GLU A 100 -10.39 7.42 2.69
CA GLU A 100 -9.84 8.22 1.57
C GLU A 100 -8.40 8.77 1.74
N ILE A 101 -7.96 9.16 2.94
CA ILE A 101 -6.64 9.79 3.15
C ILE A 101 -5.56 8.78 3.58
N GLU A 102 -5.93 7.72 4.30
CA GLU A 102 -4.96 6.80 4.91
C GLU A 102 -4.38 5.76 3.94
N MET A 103 -4.74 5.83 2.66
CA MET A 103 -4.46 4.77 1.68
C MET A 103 -3.44 5.15 0.62
N ILE A 104 -2.81 6.31 0.74
CA ILE A 104 -1.72 6.72 -0.16
C ILE A 104 -0.39 6.36 0.49
N THR A 105 0.25 5.32 -0.04
CA THR A 105 1.51 4.80 0.51
C THR A 105 2.49 4.43 -0.59
N ASP A 106 3.79 4.50 -0.26
CA ASP A 106 4.81 3.81 -1.02
C ASP A 106 5.08 2.42 -0.44
N PHE A 107 5.89 1.63 -1.14
CA PHE A 107 6.34 0.33 -0.64
C PHE A 107 7.71 0.00 -1.17
N GLU A 108 8.65 -0.25 -0.26
CA GLU A 108 10.07 -0.44 -0.59
C GLU A 108 10.58 -1.70 0.08
N ASN A 109 11.28 -2.53 -0.69
CA ASN A 109 12.04 -3.64 -0.14
C ASN A 109 13.34 -3.10 0.46
N VAL A 110 13.55 -3.31 1.76
CA VAL A 110 14.77 -2.91 2.46
C VAL A 110 15.59 -4.11 2.93
N GLY A 111 15.20 -5.32 2.52
CA GLY A 111 15.94 -6.55 2.72
C GLY A 111 16.90 -6.86 1.58
N GLU A 112 17.65 -7.95 1.75
CA GLU A 112 18.65 -8.43 0.79
C GLU A 112 18.09 -9.48 -0.19
N ASP A 113 16.87 -9.96 0.05
CA ASP A 113 16.17 -10.94 -0.79
C ASP A 113 15.02 -10.28 -1.57
N SER A 114 14.64 -10.87 -2.71
CA SER A 114 13.49 -10.41 -3.48
C SER A 114 12.18 -10.61 -2.69
N LEU A 115 11.34 -9.59 -2.69
CA LEU A 115 10.07 -9.54 -1.99
C LEU A 115 8.93 -9.75 -2.97
N LYS A 116 8.06 -10.70 -2.66
CA LYS A 116 6.84 -11.01 -3.41
C LYS A 116 5.61 -11.03 -2.52
N ILE A 117 4.57 -10.30 -2.91
CA ILE A 117 3.24 -10.28 -2.29
C ILE A 117 2.15 -10.34 -3.36
N ALA A 118 0.98 -10.84 -2.98
CA ALA A 118 -0.24 -10.75 -3.78
C ALA A 118 -1.31 -9.95 -3.04
N ILE A 119 -2.07 -9.16 -3.77
CA ILE A 119 -3.11 -8.28 -3.23
C ILE A 119 -4.41 -8.57 -3.98
N VAL A 120 -5.48 -8.85 -3.22
CA VAL A 120 -6.84 -8.97 -3.76
C VAL A 120 -7.60 -7.73 -3.33
N GLU A 121 -7.98 -6.89 -4.28
CA GLU A 121 -8.84 -5.74 -4.04
C GLU A 121 -10.29 -6.07 -4.37
N GLU A 122 -11.19 -5.79 -3.43
CA GLU A 122 -12.64 -5.98 -3.60
C GLU A 122 -13.26 -4.74 -4.23
N ILE A 123 -13.78 -4.87 -5.45
CA ILE A 123 -14.45 -3.78 -6.14
C ILE A 123 -15.87 -3.70 -5.61
N VAL A 124 -16.04 -2.89 -4.57
CA VAL A 124 -17.38 -2.61 -4.04
C VAL A 124 -18.00 -1.51 -4.89
N GLU A 125 -19.08 -1.82 -5.61
CA GLU A 125 -19.91 -0.77 -6.20
C GLU A 125 -20.34 0.21 -5.09
N VAL A 126 -19.93 1.48 -5.21
CA VAL A 126 -20.46 2.54 -4.37
C VAL A 126 -21.93 2.72 -4.74
N LYS A 127 -22.83 2.00 -4.05
CA LYS A 127 -24.25 2.32 -4.10
C LYS A 127 -24.40 3.78 -3.66
N PRO A 128 -24.97 4.68 -4.48
CA PRO A 128 -25.13 6.06 -4.08
C PRO A 128 -25.91 6.09 -2.76
N LYS A 129 -25.34 6.73 -1.73
CA LYS A 129 -26.07 6.99 -0.48
C LYS A 129 -27.36 7.69 -0.88
N ALA A 130 -28.50 7.11 -0.53
CA ALA A 130 -29.79 7.75 -0.72
C ALA A 130 -29.68 9.16 -0.17
N LYS A 131 -29.96 10.17 -1.01
CA LYS A 131 -30.02 11.56 -0.56
C LYS A 131 -31.06 11.62 0.55
N ASN A 132 -30.62 11.74 1.80
CA ASN A 132 -31.52 12.09 2.89
C ASN A 132 -32.07 13.47 2.55
N LYS A 133 -33.37 13.52 2.20
CA LYS A 133 -34.13 14.76 2.13
C LYS A 133 -34.25 15.30 3.55
N PHE A 134 -33.58 16.41 3.82
CA PHE A 134 -33.94 17.34 4.88
C PHE A 134 -34.09 18.72 4.24
#